data_AF-A0A842KTM9-F1
#
_entry.id   AF-A0A842KTM9-F1
#
_cell.length_a   1.000
_cell.length_b   1.000
_cell.length_c   1.000
_cell.angle_alpha   90.00
_cell.angle_beta   90.00
_cell.angle_gamma   90.00
#
_symmetry.space_group_name_H-M   'P 1'
#
loop_
_entity.id
_entity.type
_entity.pdbx_description
1 polymer ?
#
loop_
_entity_poly.entity_id
_entity_poly.type
_entity_poly.pdbx_seq_one_letter_code
_entity_poly.pdbx_strand_id
1 'polypeptide(L)'
;MSQRNKIPLGPVKLCVDTKGFEDGRLVQFEIWMKKGGEEKIVDQVNGAVRSGKGEAIWTPQAREKRDTLKKDMTVEESGELEEYYFKARVGDLEVQSDTWIFLYPLEIYVTNENGEPLNGVEFEIEFSDGSKEKGTFTQGYAKFKGAPKGRFKLKVKGYKLKEEGS
;
A
#
# COMPACT_ATOMS: atom_id res chain seq x y z
N MET A 1 4.85 -16.94 13.91
CA MET A 1 4.46 -16.42 12.59
C MET A 1 4.36 -14.90 12.75
N SER A 2 5.12 -14.12 11.98
CA SER A 2 5.05 -12.65 12.06
C SER A 2 3.67 -12.19 11.60
N GLN A 3 2.99 -11.34 12.38
CA GLN A 3 1.67 -10.85 12.02
C GLN A 3 1.81 -9.83 10.87
N ARG A 4 1.06 -10.02 9.79
CA ARG A 4 1.01 -9.08 8.66
C ARG A 4 -0.13 -8.11 8.88
N ASN A 5 0.19 -6.84 9.11
CA ASN A 5 -0.79 -5.80 9.35
C ASN A 5 -1.00 -4.96 8.08
N LYS A 6 -2.23 -4.92 7.57
CA LYS A 6 -2.60 -4.02 6.48
C LYS A 6 -2.82 -2.62 7.05
N ILE A 7 -2.09 -1.63 6.55
CA ILE A 7 -2.16 -0.26 7.03
C ILE A 7 -2.39 0.71 5.87
N PRO A 8 -3.15 1.81 6.05
CA PRO A 8 -3.31 2.81 5.01
C PRO A 8 -1.96 3.51 4.75
N LEU A 9 -1.73 3.89 3.49
CA LEU A 9 -0.60 4.73 3.12
C LEU A 9 -0.73 6.09 3.81
N GLY A 10 0.29 6.47 4.56
CA GLY A 10 0.36 7.73 5.28
C GLY A 10 1.45 7.69 6.36
N PRO A 11 1.55 8.74 7.19
CA PRO A 11 2.48 8.77 8.31
C PRO A 11 2.25 7.59 9.25
N VAL A 12 3.33 6.87 9.55
CA VAL A 12 3.35 5.73 10.46
C VAL A 12 4.12 6.12 11.71
N LYS A 13 3.50 5.88 12.87
CA LYS A 13 4.18 6.03 14.16
C LYS A 13 5.04 4.79 14.41
N LEU A 14 6.35 5.00 14.48
CA LEU A 14 7.31 3.97 14.90
C LEU A 14 7.42 4.04 16.42
N CYS A 15 7.34 2.90 17.09
CA CYS A 15 7.39 2.83 18.54
C CYS A 15 8.08 1.55 19.00
N VAL A 16 8.97 1.68 19.98
CA VAL A 16 9.63 0.56 20.67
C VAL A 16 9.66 0.86 22.17
N ASP A 17 9.49 -0.18 22.99
CA ASP A 17 9.72 -0.07 24.43
C ASP A 17 11.24 -0.02 24.72
N THR A 18 11.67 1.03 25.43
CA THR A 18 13.08 1.30 25.73
C THR A 18 13.30 1.37 27.24
N LYS A 19 12.71 0.41 27.97
CA LYS A 19 12.87 0.32 29.43
C LYS A 19 14.35 0.25 29.79
N GLY A 20 14.77 1.08 30.75
CA GLY A 20 16.17 1.17 31.19
C GLY A 20 17.03 2.17 30.41
N PHE A 21 16.49 2.82 29.37
CA PHE A 21 17.14 3.94 28.69
C PHE A 21 16.58 5.28 29.18
N GLU A 22 17.48 6.27 29.31
CA GLU A 22 17.12 7.62 29.71
C GLU A 22 16.38 8.38 28.61
N ASP A 23 15.47 9.27 29.03
CA ASP A 23 14.79 10.19 28.12
C ASP A 23 15.80 11.08 27.36
N GLY A 24 15.52 11.35 26.09
CA GLY A 24 16.41 12.08 25.19
C GLY A 24 17.46 11.20 24.50
N ARG A 25 17.64 9.94 24.90
CA ARG A 25 18.50 9.00 24.19
C ARG A 25 18.02 8.83 22.75
N LEU A 26 18.94 8.93 21.80
CA LEU A 26 18.65 8.73 20.37
C LEU A 26 18.23 7.28 20.11
N VAL A 27 17.18 7.10 19.31
CA VAL A 27 16.75 5.81 18.77
C VAL A 27 16.81 5.90 17.26
N GLN A 28 17.52 4.97 16.62
CA GLN A 28 17.59 4.89 15.17
C GLN A 28 16.58 3.87 14.68
N PHE A 29 15.77 4.23 13.69
CA PHE A 29 14.86 3.32 13.01
C PHE A 29 15.32 3.15 11.57
N GLU A 30 15.67 1.92 11.18
CA GLU A 30 15.88 1.53 9.79
C GLU A 30 14.58 0.93 9.26
N ILE A 31 14.08 1.46 8.15
CA ILE A 31 12.88 0.95 7.50
C ILE A 31 13.31 0.02 6.38
N TRP A 32 12.81 -1.20 6.42
CA TRP A 32 13.12 -2.26 5.48
C TRP A 32 11.90 -2.57 4.62
N MET A 33 12.15 -2.92 3.36
CA MET A 33 11.16 -3.41 2.41
C MET A 33 11.64 -4.73 1.83
N LYS A 34 10.74 -5.72 1.84
CA LYS A 34 10.93 -7.03 1.25
C LYS A 34 9.97 -7.22 0.08
N LYS A 35 10.51 -7.67 -1.06
CA LYS A 35 9.78 -7.97 -2.29
C LYS A 35 10.56 -9.02 -3.09
N GLY A 36 9.89 -10.07 -3.56
CA GLY A 36 10.54 -11.08 -4.42
C GLY A 36 11.68 -11.86 -3.78
N GLY A 37 11.67 -11.97 -2.45
CA GLY A 37 12.78 -12.55 -1.70
C GLY A 37 13.97 -11.61 -1.51
N GLU A 38 14.00 -10.46 -2.18
CA GLU A 38 14.95 -9.39 -1.91
C GLU A 38 14.48 -8.53 -0.73
N GLU A 39 15.43 -8.04 0.04
CA GLU A 39 15.20 -7.17 1.18
C GLU A 39 16.19 -6.00 1.14
N LYS A 40 15.69 -4.78 1.34
CA LYS A 40 16.52 -3.57 1.32
C LYS A 40 16.04 -2.52 2.32
N ILE A 41 16.97 -1.72 2.81
CA ILE A 41 16.66 -0.48 3.52
C ILE A 41 16.07 0.50 2.51
N VAL A 42 14.91 1.07 2.83
CA VAL A 42 14.23 2.09 2.02
C VAL A 42 14.27 3.47 2.65
N ASP A 43 14.46 3.55 3.96
CA ASP A 43 14.56 4.80 4.68
C ASP A 43 15.22 4.60 6.05
N GLN A 44 15.63 5.70 6.67
CA GLN A 44 16.12 5.73 8.03
C GLN A 44 15.64 7.01 8.72
N VAL A 45 15.01 6.87 9.88
CA VAL A 45 14.56 8.01 10.69
C VAL A 45 15.08 7.91 12.11
N ASN A 46 15.34 9.06 12.72
CA ASN A 46 15.78 9.14 14.11
C ASN A 46 14.61 9.57 14.99
N GLY A 47 14.52 8.95 16.17
CA GLY A 47 13.62 9.31 17.24
C GLY A 47 14.38 9.55 18.54
N ALA A 48 13.63 9.76 19.62
CA ALA A 48 14.19 9.89 20.95
C ALA A 48 13.37 9.07 21.95
N VAL A 49 14.04 8.59 23.00
CA VAL A 49 13.38 7.98 24.15
C VAL A 49 12.61 9.06 24.91
N ARG A 50 11.34 8.78 25.21
CA ARG A 50 10.46 9.58 26.07
C ARG A 50 9.59 8.65 26.89
N SER A 51 9.63 8.79 28.21
CA SER A 51 8.82 7.98 29.12
C SER A 51 8.97 6.47 28.87
N GLY A 52 10.20 6.02 28.62
CA GLY A 52 10.52 4.61 28.38
C GLY A 52 10.10 4.07 27.00
N LYS A 53 9.80 4.94 26.02
CA LYS A 53 9.52 4.57 24.64
C LYS A 53 10.36 5.37 23.65
N GLY A 54 10.93 4.69 22.66
CA GLY A 54 11.54 5.32 21.50
C GLY A 54 10.48 5.57 20.45
N GLU A 55 10.30 6.81 20.01
CA GLU A 55 9.26 7.17 19.04
C GLU A 55 9.80 8.01 17.88
N ALA A 56 9.30 7.72 16.67
CA ALA A 56 9.51 8.52 15.47
C ALA A 56 8.27 8.48 14.58
N ILE A 57 8.18 9.38 13.62
CA ILE A 57 7.19 9.35 12.54
C ILE A 57 7.92 9.12 11.24
N TRP A 58 7.49 8.12 10.48
CA TRP A 58 7.96 7.86 9.13
C TRP A 58 6.83 8.07 8.13
N THR A 59 7.10 8.76 7.03
CA THR A 59 6.14 8.96 5.94
C THR A 59 6.64 8.23 4.70
N PRO A 60 5.99 7.13 4.29
CA PRO A 60 6.37 6.39 3.10
C PRO A 60 6.30 7.28 1.86
N GLN A 61 7.36 7.26 1.05
CA GLN A 61 7.39 7.98 -0.21
C GLN A 61 6.52 7.24 -1.25
N ALA A 62 5.36 7.80 -1.59
CA ALA A 62 4.51 7.31 -2.66
C ALA A 62 4.33 8.39 -3.71
N ARG A 63 4.37 7.99 -4.99
CA ARG A 63 4.07 8.87 -6.12
C ARG A 63 2.71 8.53 -6.67
N GLU A 64 1.92 9.56 -6.99
CA GLU A 64 0.72 9.38 -7.79
C GLU A 64 1.13 8.80 -9.16
N LYS A 65 0.45 7.74 -9.57
CA LYS A 65 0.58 7.17 -10.90
C LYS A 65 -0.79 7.14 -11.56
N ARG A 66 -0.87 7.65 -12.78
CA ARG A 66 -2.03 7.49 -13.66
C ARG A 66 -1.68 6.51 -14.76
N ASP A 67 -2.63 5.68 -15.12
CA ASP A 67 -2.49 4.66 -16.16
C ASP A 67 -3.86 4.43 -16.82
N THR A 68 -3.85 3.83 -18.01
CA THR A 68 -5.07 3.48 -18.73
C THR A 68 -5.33 1.99 -18.55
N LEU A 69 -6.58 1.61 -18.30
CA LEU A 69 -6.98 0.19 -18.25
C LEU A 69 -6.68 -0.47 -19.61
N LYS A 70 -6.12 -1.68 -19.58
CA LYS A 70 -5.80 -2.48 -20.78
C LYS A 70 -6.59 -3.78 -20.76
N LYS A 71 -7.05 -4.22 -21.93
CA LYS A 71 -7.76 -5.49 -22.09
C LYS A 71 -6.74 -6.62 -22.03
N ASP A 72 -6.99 -7.61 -21.17
CA ASP A 72 -6.25 -8.88 -21.06
C ASP A 72 -4.73 -8.75 -21.19
N MET A 73 -4.06 -8.30 -20.13
CA MET A 73 -2.65 -8.61 -19.95
C MET A 73 -2.51 -10.01 -19.34
N THR A 74 -2.28 -11.03 -20.17
CA THR A 74 -1.63 -12.27 -19.73
C THR A 74 -0.18 -11.97 -19.41
N VAL A 75 0.08 -11.51 -18.19
CA VAL A 75 1.44 -11.39 -17.68
C VAL A 75 1.46 -12.08 -16.33
N GLU A 76 2.25 -13.15 -16.23
CA GLU A 76 2.40 -14.06 -15.09
C GLU A 76 3.01 -13.39 -13.84
N GLU A 77 3.35 -12.10 -13.89
CA GLU A 77 3.71 -11.34 -12.70
C GLU A 77 2.48 -11.13 -11.82
N SER A 78 2.22 -12.10 -10.93
CA SER A 78 1.69 -11.78 -9.61
C SER A 78 2.59 -10.68 -9.05
N GLY A 79 2.08 -9.45 -8.95
CA GLY A 79 2.85 -8.36 -8.37
C GLY A 79 3.32 -8.79 -6.99
N GLU A 80 4.62 -9.00 -6.84
CA GLU A 80 5.18 -9.48 -5.58
C GLU A 80 4.81 -8.51 -4.46
N LEU A 81 4.27 -9.07 -3.39
CA LEU A 81 3.79 -8.32 -2.26
C LEU A 81 4.96 -7.55 -1.63
N GLU A 82 4.79 -6.24 -1.50
CA GLU A 82 5.74 -5.38 -0.80
C GLU A 82 5.42 -5.40 0.70
N GLU A 83 6.32 -6.01 1.46
CA GLU A 83 6.26 -6.12 2.91
C GLU A 83 7.23 -5.12 3.53
N TYR A 84 6.77 -4.36 4.52
CA TYR A 84 7.58 -3.36 5.22
C TYR A 84 7.70 -3.71 6.68
N TYR A 85 8.81 -3.34 7.31
CA TYR A 85 8.97 -3.39 8.76
C TYR A 85 10.10 -2.44 9.15
N PHE A 86 10.30 -2.21 10.44
CA PHE A 86 11.47 -1.46 10.91
C PHE A 86 12.31 -2.27 11.88
N LYS A 87 13.61 -1.96 11.91
CA LYS A 87 14.52 -2.33 13.00
C LYS A 87 14.84 -1.07 13.80
N ALA A 88 14.60 -1.11 15.10
CA ALA A 88 14.93 0.00 16.00
C ALA A 88 16.18 -0.34 16.81
N ARG A 89 17.13 0.59 16.87
CA ARG A 89 18.37 0.46 17.65
C ARG A 89 18.47 1.56 18.70
N VAL A 90 18.77 1.17 19.93
CA VAL A 90 19.06 2.07 21.06
C VAL A 90 20.16 1.46 21.93
N GLY A 91 21.36 2.05 21.89
CA GLY A 91 22.53 1.41 22.50
C GLY A 91 22.78 0.03 21.89
N ASP A 92 22.86 -1.00 22.73
CA ASP A 92 23.09 -2.39 22.30
C ASP A 92 21.79 -3.17 22.04
N LEU A 93 20.61 -2.54 22.22
CA LEU A 93 19.32 -3.16 21.95
C LEU A 93 18.93 -2.96 20.49
N GLU A 94 18.61 -4.06 19.80
CA GLU A 94 17.93 -4.07 18.50
C GLU A 94 16.61 -4.83 18.62
N VAL A 95 15.53 -4.26 18.08
CA VAL A 95 14.24 -4.95 17.95
C VAL A 95 13.68 -4.78 16.54
N GLN A 96 12.88 -5.74 16.11
CA GLN A 96 12.17 -5.68 14.84
C GLN A 96 10.67 -5.56 15.09
N SER A 97 9.99 -4.75 14.27
CA SER A 97 8.53 -4.67 14.27
C SER A 97 7.86 -5.86 13.61
N ASP A 98 6.53 -5.94 13.78
CA ASP A 98 5.67 -6.71 12.88
C ASP A 98 5.79 -6.22 11.43
N THR A 99 5.32 -7.06 10.51
CA THR A 99 5.32 -6.77 9.08
C THR A 99 4.07 -5.97 8.71
N TRP A 100 4.25 -4.97 7.85
CA TRP A 100 3.22 -4.08 7.32
C TRP A 100 3.05 -4.27 5.83
N ILE A 101 1.81 -4.16 5.37
CA ILE A 101 1.45 -4.09 3.95
C ILE A 101 0.68 -2.79 3.76
N PHE A 102 1.20 -1.89 2.94
CA PHE A 102 0.51 -0.63 2.67
C PHE A 102 -0.66 -0.82 1.71
N LEU A 103 -1.77 -0.19 2.06
CA LEU A 103 -2.95 -0.02 1.22
C LEU A 103 -2.98 1.40 0.66
N TYR A 104 -3.27 1.51 -0.63
CA TYR A 104 -3.20 2.73 -1.40
C TYR A 104 -4.60 3.21 -1.78
N PRO A 105 -4.86 4.52 -1.78
CA PRO A 105 -6.03 5.06 -2.45
C PRO A 105 -6.00 4.69 -3.94
N LEU A 106 -7.12 4.21 -4.47
CA LEU A 106 -7.30 3.92 -5.89
C LEU A 106 -8.52 4.66 -6.40
N GLU A 107 -8.37 5.34 -7.53
CA GLU A 107 -9.42 6.09 -8.19
C GLU A 107 -9.58 5.57 -9.62
N ILE A 108 -10.80 5.25 -10.01
CA ILE A 108 -11.13 4.68 -11.33
C ILE A 108 -12.17 5.58 -11.99
N TYR A 109 -11.90 5.96 -13.23
CA TYR A 109 -12.80 6.71 -14.10
C TYR A 109 -13.09 5.89 -15.35
N VAL A 110 -14.37 5.73 -15.69
CA VAL A 110 -14.85 4.97 -16.85
C VAL A 110 -15.86 5.77 -17.66
N THR A 111 -15.69 5.76 -18.97
CA THR A 111 -16.59 6.37 -19.95
C THR A 111 -17.03 5.33 -20.97
N ASN A 112 -18.14 5.58 -21.65
CA ASN A 112 -18.57 4.83 -22.83
C ASN A 112 -17.78 5.28 -24.08
N GLU A 113 -18.10 4.68 -25.22
CA GLU A 113 -17.43 4.98 -26.50
C GLU A 113 -17.64 6.42 -27.00
N ASN A 114 -18.70 7.08 -26.54
CA ASN A 114 -19.00 8.48 -26.85
C ASN A 114 -18.30 9.46 -25.87
N GLY A 115 -17.55 8.94 -24.90
CA GLY A 115 -16.89 9.74 -23.86
C GLY A 115 -17.80 10.11 -22.68
N GLU A 116 -19.02 9.59 -22.62
CA GLU A 116 -19.95 9.88 -21.52
C GLU A 116 -19.63 8.99 -20.31
N PRO A 117 -19.64 9.52 -19.08
CA PRO A 117 -19.35 8.74 -17.88
C PRO A 117 -20.37 7.62 -17.66
N LEU A 118 -19.91 6.42 -17.33
CA LEU A 118 -20.81 5.32 -16.97
C LEU A 118 -21.41 5.57 -15.58
N ASN A 119 -22.70 5.87 -15.51
CA ASN A 119 -23.40 6.15 -14.24
C ASN A 119 -24.44 5.08 -13.92
N GLY A 120 -24.54 4.67 -12.65
CA GLY A 120 -25.48 3.64 -12.23
C GLY A 120 -25.12 2.22 -12.69
N VAL A 121 -23.92 2.03 -13.25
CA VAL A 121 -23.45 0.73 -13.76
C VAL A 121 -22.73 -0.03 -12.66
N GLU A 122 -23.16 -1.27 -12.42
CA GLU A 122 -22.54 -2.18 -11.46
C GLU A 122 -21.17 -2.67 -11.93
N PHE A 123 -20.24 -2.83 -10.99
CA PHE A 123 -18.93 -3.41 -11.24
C PHE A 123 -18.49 -4.38 -10.12
N GLU A 124 -17.54 -5.25 -10.46
CA GLU A 124 -16.75 -6.05 -9.53
C GLU A 124 -15.27 -5.79 -9.78
N ILE A 125 -14.50 -5.55 -8.72
CA ILE A 125 -13.04 -5.42 -8.77
C ILE A 125 -12.41 -6.56 -7.95
N GLU A 126 -11.38 -7.19 -8.51
CA GLU A 126 -10.52 -8.18 -7.83
C GLU A 126 -9.12 -7.57 -7.72
N PHE A 127 -8.63 -7.38 -6.49
CA PHE A 127 -7.33 -6.79 -6.21
C PHE A 127 -6.19 -7.82 -6.27
N SER A 128 -4.94 -7.35 -6.20
CA SER A 128 -3.73 -8.18 -6.31
C SER A 128 -3.60 -9.22 -5.20
N ASP A 129 -4.20 -8.99 -4.03
CA ASP A 129 -4.22 -9.93 -2.92
C ASP A 129 -5.40 -10.92 -2.98
N GLY A 130 -6.19 -10.88 -4.06
CA GLY A 130 -7.37 -11.72 -4.28
C GLY A 130 -8.64 -11.23 -3.60
N SER A 131 -8.59 -10.15 -2.81
CA SER A 131 -9.79 -9.54 -2.26
C SER A 131 -10.68 -8.96 -3.37
N LYS A 132 -11.99 -8.97 -3.14
CA LYS A 132 -12.98 -8.53 -4.11
C LYS A 132 -13.93 -7.52 -3.51
N GLU A 133 -14.26 -6.50 -4.30
CA GLU A 133 -15.28 -5.52 -3.96
C GLU A 133 -16.27 -5.37 -5.12
N LYS A 134 -17.51 -5.01 -4.77
CA LYS A 134 -18.57 -4.69 -5.73
C LYS A 134 -19.04 -3.27 -5.47
N GLY A 135 -19.46 -2.60 -6.53
CA GLY A 135 -19.96 -1.24 -6.40
C GLY A 135 -20.74 -0.81 -7.62
N THR A 136 -21.06 0.48 -7.64
CA THR A 136 -21.76 1.13 -8.74
C THR A 136 -21.04 2.43 -9.05
N PHE A 137 -20.75 2.69 -10.32
CA PHE A 137 -20.13 3.94 -10.72
C PHE A 137 -21.09 5.11 -10.51
N THR A 138 -20.59 6.20 -9.94
CA THR A 138 -21.30 7.48 -9.83
C THR A 138 -20.58 8.48 -10.71
N GLN A 139 -21.23 9.00 -11.76
CA GLN A 139 -20.59 9.83 -12.79
C GLN A 139 -19.30 9.21 -13.37
N GLY A 140 -19.32 7.90 -13.66
CA GLY A 140 -18.14 7.20 -14.21
C GLY A 140 -17.05 6.96 -13.18
N TYR A 141 -17.25 7.30 -11.92
CA TYR A 141 -16.21 7.32 -10.89
C TYR A 141 -16.44 6.28 -9.79
N ALA A 142 -15.33 5.66 -9.36
CA ALA A 142 -15.25 4.83 -8.16
C ALA A 142 -13.94 5.13 -7.40
N LYS A 143 -14.02 5.15 -6.06
CA LYS A 143 -12.89 5.40 -5.16
C LYS A 143 -12.76 4.31 -4.12
N PHE A 144 -11.54 3.84 -3.93
CA PHE A 144 -11.16 2.88 -2.91
C PHE A 144 -10.15 3.53 -1.98
N LYS A 145 -10.39 3.44 -0.66
CA LYS A 145 -9.47 4.01 0.33
C LYS A 145 -8.25 3.11 0.60
N GLY A 146 -8.36 1.81 0.33
CA GLY A 146 -7.36 0.83 0.72
C GLY A 146 -7.22 -0.32 -0.27
N ALA A 147 -6.70 -0.03 -1.45
CA ALA A 147 -6.32 -1.05 -2.43
C ALA A 147 -4.90 -1.57 -2.14
N PRO A 148 -4.69 -2.89 -2.06
CA PRO A 148 -3.34 -3.46 -2.05
C PRO A 148 -2.55 -3.00 -3.28
N LYS A 149 -1.24 -2.81 -3.12
CA LYS A 149 -0.39 -2.50 -4.27
C LYS A 149 -0.41 -3.66 -5.26
N GLY A 150 -0.53 -3.33 -6.54
CA GLY A 150 -0.42 -4.30 -7.62
C GLY A 150 -1.53 -4.15 -8.65
N ARG A 151 -1.70 -5.19 -9.47
CA ARG A 151 -2.71 -5.21 -10.51
C ARG A 151 -4.08 -5.53 -9.91
N PHE A 152 -5.12 -5.06 -10.58
CA PHE A 152 -6.50 -5.40 -10.29
C PHE A 152 -7.21 -5.80 -11.58
N LYS A 153 -8.29 -6.55 -11.45
CA LYS A 153 -9.20 -6.88 -12.55
C LYS A 153 -10.52 -6.18 -12.30
N LEU A 154 -10.98 -5.39 -13.26
CA LEU A 154 -12.26 -4.70 -13.20
C LEU A 154 -13.23 -5.34 -14.18
N LYS A 155 -14.40 -5.76 -13.69
CA LYS A 155 -15.52 -6.26 -14.51
C LYS A 155 -16.67 -5.27 -14.39
N VAL A 156 -17.11 -4.72 -15.51
CA VAL A 156 -18.21 -3.75 -15.57
C VAL A 156 -19.41 -4.43 -16.23
N LYS A 157 -20.57 -4.45 -15.56
CA LYS A 157 -21.74 -5.19 -16.02
C LYS A 157 -22.29 -4.61 -17.33
N GLY A 158 -22.34 -5.43 -18.37
CA GLY A 158 -22.86 -5.03 -19.69
C GLY A 158 -21.85 -4.29 -20.58
N TYR A 159 -20.60 -4.13 -20.14
CA TYR A 159 -19.56 -3.43 -20.90
C TYR A 159 -18.31 -4.30 -21.07
N LYS A 160 -17.59 -4.06 -22.15
CA LYS A 160 -16.24 -4.60 -22.38
C LYS A 160 -15.33 -3.43 -22.73
N LEU A 161 -14.07 -3.52 -22.33
CA LEU A 161 -13.09 -2.51 -22.73
C LEU A 161 -12.95 -2.54 -24.27
N LYS A 162 -12.97 -1.36 -24.88
CA LYS A 162 -12.75 -1.20 -26.32
C LYS A 162 -11.34 -1.67 -26.68
N GLU A 163 -11.22 -2.41 -27.78
CA GLU A 163 -9.90 -2.76 -28.32
C GLU A 163 -9.28 -1.50 -28.92
N GLU A 164 -8.08 -1.13 -28.46
CA GLU A 164 -7.26 -0.19 -29.24
C GLU A 164 -6.89 -0.91 -30.53
N GLY A 165 -7.27 -0.32 -31.66
CA GLY A 165 -7.15 -0.94 -32.98
C GLY A 165 -5.72 -1.35 -33.31
N SER A 166 -5.63 -2.52 -33.95
CA SER A 166 -4.46 -3.10 -34.61
C SER A 166 -3.76 -2.18 -35.60
#